data_AF-A0A0N1I6R4-F1
#
_entry.id   AF-A0A0N1I6R4-F1
#
_cell.length_a   1.000
_cell.length_b   1.000
_cell.length_c   1.000
_cell.angle_alpha   90.00
_cell.angle_beta   90.00
_cell.angle_gamma   90.00
#
_symmetry.space_group_name_H-M   'P 1'
#
loop_
_entity.id
_entity.type
_entity.pdbx_description
1 polymer ?
#
loop_
_entity_poly.entity_id
_entity_poly.type
_entity_poly.pdbx_seq_one_letter_code
_entity_poly.pdbx_strand_id
1 'polypeptide(L)'
;MAGLVEYAQSAYNARQVEVKLFRDLVDNALADSVSKSKEIVKKFEEKKVGLVNQMNEVIAKFMTKQATLEELEPNIVDLGEAFNDSLYEMWKNLMTIEMQLYEQLNLTEMITKLLEVSRGAFGSWRESELVWSTRQSDHLSKLVGNKVLLGDATPELFEVMMDRETMMNLVAQSSDNHLRFIDAREDLLMTRANNWRDHLVTGTNDNEIKRNRDRILEINYFIDNQREAWTDMQMSMTEAVDPEAAALLGDDY
;
A
#
# COMPACT_ATOMS: atom_id res chain seq x y z
N MET A 1 -11.54 -15.27 38.02
CA MET A 1 -11.69 -13.87 37.57
C MET A 1 -10.35 -13.25 37.14
N ALA A 2 -9.26 -13.41 37.90
CA ALA A 2 -7.93 -12.87 37.55
C ALA A 2 -7.37 -13.34 36.19
N GLY A 3 -7.42 -14.64 35.88
CA GLY A 3 -6.91 -15.15 34.59
C GLY A 3 -7.66 -14.69 33.34
N LEU A 4 -8.95 -14.35 33.47
CA LEU A 4 -9.74 -13.81 32.36
C LEU A 4 -9.35 -12.35 32.07
N VAL A 5 -9.00 -11.59 33.11
CA VAL A 5 -8.51 -10.22 33.01
C VAL A 5 -7.10 -10.19 32.42
N GLU A 6 -6.20 -11.08 32.84
CA GLU A 6 -4.87 -11.22 32.23
C GLU A 6 -4.94 -11.60 30.75
N TYR A 7 -5.79 -12.58 30.40
CA TYR A 7 -6.00 -12.97 29.01
C TYR A 7 -6.55 -11.81 28.17
N ALA A 8 -7.55 -11.09 28.69
CA ALA A 8 -8.12 -9.92 28.02
C ALA A 8 -7.09 -8.80 27.83
N GLN A 9 -6.24 -8.56 28.84
CA GLN A 9 -5.17 -7.57 28.76
C GLN A 9 -4.10 -7.96 27.74
N SER A 10 -3.70 -9.23 27.70
CA SER A 10 -2.75 -9.74 26.71
C SER A 10 -3.29 -9.63 25.29
N ALA A 11 -4.56 -9.98 25.07
CA ALA A 11 -5.21 -9.86 23.77
C ALA A 11 -5.37 -8.39 23.33
N TYR A 12 -5.66 -7.49 24.27
CA TYR A 12 -5.69 -6.05 24.01
C TYR A 12 -4.31 -5.52 23.59
N ASN A 13 -3.26 -5.89 24.32
CA ASN A 13 -1.89 -5.49 24.01
C ASN A 13 -1.45 -6.00 22.63
N ALA A 14 -1.75 -7.25 22.29
CA ALA A 14 -1.47 -7.81 20.96
C ALA A 14 -2.17 -6.99 19.86
N ARG A 15 -3.43 -6.62 20.06
CA ARG A 15 -4.17 -5.76 19.13
C ARG A 15 -3.55 -4.36 19.00
N GLN A 16 -3.07 -3.76 20.09
CA GLN A 16 -2.39 -2.46 20.01
C GLN A 16 -1.10 -2.55 19.20
N VAL A 17 -0.37 -3.66 19.31
CA VAL A 17 0.82 -3.93 18.49
C VAL A 17 0.45 -4.07 17.01
N GLU A 18 -0.61 -4.81 16.67
CA GLU A 18 -1.08 -4.96 15.29
C GLU A 18 -1.51 -3.61 14.68
N VAL A 19 -2.28 -2.82 15.43
CA VAL A 19 -2.71 -1.48 15.00
C VAL A 19 -1.49 -0.57 14.79
N LYS A 20 -0.50 -0.65 15.68
CA LYS A 20 0.74 0.11 15.53
C LYS A 20 1.51 -0.34 14.29
N LEU A 21 1.68 -1.63 14.08
CA LEU A 21 2.40 -2.18 12.93
C LEU A 21 1.76 -1.74 11.60
N PHE A 22 0.43 -1.75 11.55
CA PHE A 22 -0.32 -1.26 10.39
C PHE A 22 -0.11 0.25 10.16
N ARG A 23 -0.16 1.07 11.22
CA ARG A 23 0.13 2.52 11.11
C ARG A 23 1.55 2.76 10.64
N ASP A 24 2.52 2.07 11.23
CA ASP A 24 3.93 2.17 10.86
C ASP A 24 4.13 1.79 9.38
N LEU A 25 3.43 0.77 8.87
CA LEU A 25 3.46 0.40 7.45
C LEU A 25 2.93 1.51 6.53
N VAL A 26 1.79 2.12 6.89
CA VAL A 26 1.19 3.23 6.13
C VAL A 26 2.13 4.45 6.14
N ASP A 27 2.65 4.82 7.31
CA ASP A 27 3.56 5.95 7.47
C ASP A 27 4.87 5.73 6.71
N ASN A 28 5.40 4.50 6.72
CA ASN A 28 6.59 4.15 5.95
C ASN A 28 6.33 4.20 4.44
N ALA A 29 5.18 3.72 3.96
CA ALA A 29 4.81 3.79 2.54
C ALA A 29 4.66 5.25 2.06
N LEU A 30 4.07 6.10 2.89
CA LEU A 30 3.99 7.55 2.64
C LEU A 30 5.38 8.20 2.59
N ALA A 31 6.25 7.89 3.56
CA ALA A 31 7.59 8.43 3.63
C ALA A 31 8.46 7.99 2.43
N ASP A 32 8.36 6.73 2.02
CA ASP A 32 9.06 6.17 0.87
C ASP A 32 8.59 6.82 -0.44
N SER A 33 7.28 7.01 -0.62
CA SER A 33 6.70 7.73 -1.77
C SER A 33 7.25 9.16 -1.86
N VAL A 34 7.25 9.91 -0.75
CA VAL A 34 7.80 11.27 -0.71
C VAL A 34 9.29 11.28 -1.06
N SER A 35 10.07 10.33 -0.55
CA SER A 35 11.50 10.22 -0.85
C SER A 35 11.73 9.99 -2.35
N LYS A 36 11.01 9.02 -2.95
CA LYS A 36 11.11 8.71 -4.38
C LYS A 36 10.68 9.87 -5.27
N SER A 37 9.59 10.57 -4.92
CA SER A 37 9.16 11.77 -5.66
C SER A 37 10.23 12.87 -5.63
N LYS A 38 10.88 13.11 -4.48
CA LYS A 38 11.97 14.09 -4.38
C LYS A 38 13.16 13.72 -5.26
N GLU A 39 13.50 12.43 -5.33
CA GLU A 39 14.60 11.97 -6.19
C GLU A 39 14.29 12.18 -7.67
N ILE A 40 13.05 11.91 -8.10
CA ILE A 40 12.60 12.15 -9.48
C ILE A 40 12.68 13.63 -9.85
N VAL A 41 12.16 14.52 -8.99
CA VAL A 41 12.23 15.97 -9.22
C VAL A 41 13.68 16.45 -9.27
N LYS A 42 14.54 15.92 -8.39
CA LYS A 42 15.97 16.26 -8.41
C LYS A 42 16.64 15.86 -9.74
N LYS A 43 16.39 14.65 -10.23
CA LYS A 43 16.91 14.18 -11.53
C LYS A 43 16.41 15.06 -12.69
N PHE A 44 15.16 15.50 -12.64
CA PHE A 44 14.61 16.44 -13.62
C PHE A 44 15.32 17.79 -13.56
N GLU A 45 15.50 18.38 -12.37
CA GLU A 45 16.20 19.68 -12.24
C GLU A 45 17.66 19.61 -12.72
N GLU A 46 18.36 18.51 -12.45
CA GLU A 46 19.71 18.29 -12.99
C GLU A 46 19.74 18.27 -14.53
N LYS A 47 18.80 17.55 -15.16
CA LYS A 47 18.65 17.53 -16.64
C LYS A 47 18.27 18.92 -17.17
N LYS A 48 17.33 19.59 -16.51
CA LYS A 48 16.84 20.92 -16.89
C LYS A 48 17.95 21.96 -16.90
N VAL A 49 18.82 22.00 -15.88
CA VAL A 49 19.95 22.94 -15.86
C VAL A 49 20.82 22.78 -17.11
N GLY A 50 21.09 21.54 -17.54
CA GLY A 50 21.83 21.28 -18.77
C GLY A 50 21.14 21.82 -20.02
N LEU A 51 19.84 21.57 -20.16
CA LEU A 51 19.03 22.02 -21.30
C LEU A 51 18.88 23.55 -21.34
N VAL A 52 18.67 24.18 -20.19
CA VAL A 52 18.57 25.64 -20.07
C VAL A 52 19.89 26.32 -20.42
N ASN A 53 21.03 25.76 -20.00
CA ASN A 53 22.34 26.29 -20.39
C ASN A 53 22.56 26.22 -21.91
N GLN A 54 22.21 25.09 -22.54
CA GLN A 54 22.29 24.95 -24.00
C GLN A 54 21.36 25.95 -24.71
N MET A 55 20.14 26.15 -24.21
CA MET A 55 19.22 27.15 -24.73
C MET A 55 19.79 28.57 -24.61
N ASN A 56 20.38 28.93 -23.46
CA ASN A 56 21.02 30.22 -23.26
C ASN A 56 22.22 30.44 -24.19
N GLU A 57 22.98 29.40 -24.53
CA GLU A 57 24.05 29.48 -25.53
C GLU A 57 23.50 29.74 -26.93
N VAL A 58 22.37 29.12 -27.30
CA VAL A 58 21.68 29.38 -28.57
C VAL A 58 21.16 30.82 -28.62
N ILE A 59 20.51 31.28 -27.54
CA ILE A 59 20.06 32.67 -27.39
C ILE A 59 21.24 33.65 -27.52
N ALA A 60 22.38 33.36 -26.89
CA ALA A 60 23.56 34.21 -26.95
C ALA A 60 24.16 34.30 -28.37
N LYS A 61 24.21 33.19 -29.11
CA LYS A 61 24.66 33.16 -30.52
C LYS A 61 23.76 33.99 -31.42
N PHE A 62 22.45 33.93 -31.19
CA PHE A 62 21.47 34.77 -31.88
C PHE A 62 21.67 36.26 -31.56
N MET A 63 21.73 36.62 -30.27
CA MET A 63 21.88 38.01 -29.81
C MET A 63 23.20 38.66 -30.27
N THR A 64 24.27 37.87 -30.40
CA THR A 64 25.58 38.33 -30.90
C THR A 64 25.70 38.29 -32.43
N LYS A 65 24.61 37.95 -33.15
CA LYS A 65 24.55 37.84 -34.61
C LYS A 65 25.58 36.87 -35.22
N GLN A 66 25.94 35.82 -34.47
CA GLN A 66 26.89 34.80 -34.95
C GLN A 66 26.22 33.75 -35.85
N ALA A 67 24.90 33.61 -35.78
CA ALA A 67 24.09 32.71 -36.59
C ALA A 67 22.70 33.32 -36.80
N THR A 68 22.04 32.99 -37.90
CA THR A 68 20.66 33.44 -38.17
C THR A 68 19.65 32.57 -37.42
N LEU A 69 18.41 33.05 -37.30
CA LEU A 69 17.34 32.28 -36.67
C LEU A 69 17.09 30.95 -37.41
N GLU A 70 17.15 30.95 -38.75
CA GLU A 70 16.97 29.77 -39.59
C GLU A 70 18.04 28.69 -39.35
N GLU A 71 19.27 29.09 -39.04
CA GLU A 71 20.37 28.16 -38.71
C GLU A 71 20.24 27.59 -37.29
N LEU A 72 19.57 28.31 -36.39
CA LEU A 72 19.40 27.91 -34.99
C LEU A 72 18.07 27.18 -34.74
N GLU A 73 17.08 27.33 -35.61
CA GLU A 73 15.75 26.72 -35.51
C GLU A 73 15.79 25.20 -35.26
N PRO A 74 16.62 24.39 -35.97
CA PRO A 74 16.70 22.96 -35.70
C PRO A 74 17.16 22.65 -34.27
N ASN A 75 18.15 23.40 -33.76
CA ASN A 75 18.65 23.21 -32.40
C ASN A 75 17.61 23.63 -31.35
N ILE A 76 16.82 24.68 -31.62
CA ILE A 76 15.75 25.14 -30.72
C ILE A 76 14.64 24.10 -30.64
N VAL A 77 14.28 23.50 -31.77
CA VAL A 77 13.29 22.42 -31.85
C VAL A 77 13.79 21.19 -31.09
N ASP A 78 15.02 20.72 -31.37
CA ASP A 78 15.62 19.55 -30.72
C ASP A 78 15.72 19.74 -29.18
N LEU A 79 16.11 20.93 -28.72
CA LEU A 79 16.16 21.27 -27.30
C LEU A 79 14.76 21.29 -26.67
N GLY A 80 13.77 21.80 -27.39
CA GLY A 80 12.37 21.81 -26.96
C GLY A 80 11.78 20.41 -26.85
N GLU A 81 12.09 19.53 -27.81
CA GLU A 81 11.70 18.11 -27.74
C GLU A 81 12.37 17.42 -26.55
N ALA A 82 13.69 17.58 -26.37
CA ALA A 82 14.43 16.99 -25.25
C ALA A 82 13.91 17.47 -23.88
N PHE A 83 13.53 18.74 -23.77
CA PHE A 83 12.92 19.29 -22.55
C PHE A 83 11.52 18.70 -22.29
N ASN A 84 10.69 18.62 -23.32
CA ASN A 84 9.36 18.01 -23.22
C ASN A 84 9.42 16.52 -22.87
N ASP A 85 10.36 15.77 -23.43
CA ASP A 85 10.59 14.37 -23.10
C ASP A 85 11.00 14.19 -21.64
N SER A 86 11.91 15.03 -21.15
CA SER A 86 12.33 15.02 -19.74
C SER A 86 11.17 15.39 -18.80
N LEU A 87 10.34 16.36 -19.18
CA LEU A 87 9.12 16.72 -18.45
C LEU A 87 8.10 15.58 -18.43
N TYR A 88 7.88 14.93 -19.57
CA TYR A 88 6.94 13.83 -19.69
C TYR A 88 7.40 12.61 -18.89
N GLU A 89 8.70 12.28 -18.92
CA GLU A 89 9.30 11.22 -18.11
C GLU A 89 9.07 11.49 -16.61
N MET A 90 9.34 12.72 -16.16
CA MET A 90 9.08 13.13 -14.78
C MET A 90 7.60 12.99 -14.41
N TRP A 91 6.70 13.54 -15.23
CA TRP A 91 5.25 13.44 -15.01
C TRP A 91 4.79 12.00 -14.88
N LYS A 92 5.18 11.15 -15.84
CA LYS A 92 4.82 9.73 -15.87
C LYS A 92 5.29 9.01 -14.62
N ASN A 93 6.52 9.26 -14.18
CA ASN A 93 7.08 8.64 -12.99
C ASN A 93 6.39 9.12 -11.71
N LEU A 94 6.11 10.42 -11.57
CA LEU A 94 5.38 10.97 -10.43
C LEU A 94 3.94 10.46 -10.37
N MET A 95 3.24 10.39 -11.50
CA MET A 95 1.91 9.78 -11.57
C MET A 95 1.93 8.30 -11.22
N THR A 96 2.92 7.55 -11.72
CA THR A 96 3.00 6.11 -11.44
C THR A 96 3.14 5.86 -9.93
N ILE A 97 3.99 6.62 -9.24
CA ILE A 97 4.13 6.53 -7.78
C ILE A 97 2.83 6.86 -7.08
N GLU A 98 2.16 7.94 -7.49
CA GLU A 98 0.94 8.40 -6.84
C GLU A 98 -0.24 7.43 -7.06
N MET A 99 -0.32 6.80 -8.24
CA MET A 99 -1.29 5.76 -8.54
C MET A 99 -1.02 4.49 -7.73
N GLN A 100 0.25 4.04 -7.66
CA GLN A 100 0.65 2.88 -6.87
C GLN A 100 0.42 3.09 -5.38
N LEU A 101 0.68 4.29 -4.86
CA LEU A 101 0.42 4.64 -3.47
C LEU A 101 -1.08 4.61 -3.18
N TYR A 102 -1.91 5.20 -4.04
CA TYR A 102 -3.37 5.16 -3.90
C TYR A 102 -3.91 3.72 -3.90
N GLU A 103 -3.40 2.86 -4.78
CA GLU A 103 -3.75 1.44 -4.82
C GLU A 103 -3.30 0.68 -3.56
N GLN A 104 -2.06 0.91 -3.10
CA GLN A 104 -1.53 0.27 -1.89
C GLN A 104 -2.25 0.74 -0.61
N LEU A 105 -2.71 1.99 -0.60
CA LEU A 105 -3.52 2.56 0.46
C LEU A 105 -5.02 2.27 0.28
N ASN A 106 -5.41 1.45 -0.70
CA ASN A 106 -6.77 0.90 -0.75
C ASN A 106 -6.94 -0.18 0.32
N LEU A 107 -7.20 0.28 1.54
CA LEU A 107 -7.33 -0.54 2.76
C LEU A 107 -8.39 -1.63 2.64
N THR A 108 -9.33 -1.49 1.70
CA THR A 108 -10.34 -2.49 1.38
C THR A 108 -9.73 -3.81 0.95
N GLU A 109 -8.71 -3.80 0.09
CA GLU A 109 -8.08 -5.02 -0.44
C GLU A 109 -7.22 -5.69 0.63
N MET A 110 -6.47 -4.90 1.41
CA MET A 110 -5.67 -5.43 2.53
C MET A 110 -6.54 -6.12 3.59
N ILE A 111 -7.68 -5.52 3.96
CA ILE A 111 -8.61 -6.12 4.91
C ILE A 111 -9.25 -7.38 4.30
N THR A 112 -9.58 -7.36 3.02
CA THR A 112 -10.13 -8.53 2.33
C THR A 112 -9.14 -9.71 2.36
N LYS A 113 -7.86 -9.46 2.09
CA LYS A 113 -6.81 -10.47 2.17
C LYS A 113 -6.59 -11.00 3.59
N LEU A 114 -6.63 -10.13 4.59
CA LEU A 114 -6.58 -10.54 6.00
C LEU A 114 -7.74 -11.48 6.35
N LEU A 115 -8.96 -11.16 5.91
CA LEU A 115 -10.14 -12.00 6.13
C LEU A 115 -10.00 -13.36 5.46
N GLU A 116 -9.46 -13.42 4.24
CA GLU A 116 -9.20 -14.67 3.53
C GLU A 116 -8.20 -15.57 4.26
N VAL A 117 -7.04 -15.03 4.65
CA VAL A 117 -6.01 -15.77 5.42
C VAL A 117 -6.58 -16.25 6.76
N SER A 118 -7.36 -15.41 7.43
CA SER A 118 -7.98 -15.74 8.72
C SER A 118 -8.94 -16.92 8.58
N ARG A 119 -9.82 -16.93 7.56
CA ARG A 119 -10.71 -18.07 7.27
C ARG A 119 -9.92 -19.36 7.03
N GLY A 120 -8.80 -19.27 6.30
CA GLY A 120 -7.89 -20.39 6.11
C GLY A 120 -7.37 -20.96 7.43
N ALA A 121 -6.88 -20.10 8.33
CA ALA A 121 -6.38 -20.51 9.64
C ALA A 121 -7.48 -21.14 10.53
N PHE A 122 -8.69 -20.57 10.57
CA PHE A 122 -9.82 -21.17 11.28
C PHE A 122 -10.22 -22.52 10.71
N GLY A 123 -10.14 -22.70 9.38
CA GLY A 123 -10.28 -23.99 8.72
C GLY A 123 -9.29 -25.03 9.25
N SER A 124 -8.00 -24.68 9.31
CA SER A 124 -6.95 -25.55 9.85
C SER A 124 -7.14 -25.88 11.33
N TRP A 125 -7.67 -24.95 12.13
CA TRP A 125 -8.00 -25.21 13.53
C TRP A 125 -9.15 -26.20 13.70
N ARG A 126 -10.21 -26.09 12.88
CA ARG A 126 -11.31 -27.09 12.89
C ARG A 126 -10.80 -28.48 12.53
N GLU A 127 -9.95 -28.58 11.52
CA GLU A 127 -9.34 -29.86 11.12
C GLU A 127 -8.47 -30.44 12.25
N SER A 128 -7.64 -29.61 12.88
CA SER A 128 -6.82 -30.02 14.02
C SER A 128 -7.67 -30.50 15.20
N GLU A 129 -8.79 -29.83 15.49
CA GLU A 129 -9.73 -30.25 16.53
C GLU A 129 -10.40 -31.58 16.20
N LEU A 130 -10.79 -31.80 14.94
CA LEU A 130 -11.38 -33.07 14.51
C LEU A 130 -10.38 -34.23 14.70
N VAL A 131 -9.11 -34.02 14.34
CA VAL A 131 -8.04 -34.99 14.55
C VAL A 131 -7.82 -35.23 16.04
N TRP A 132 -7.82 -34.18 16.86
CA TRP A 132 -7.67 -34.27 18.31
C TRP A 132 -8.80 -35.08 18.95
N SER A 133 -10.06 -34.76 18.63
CA SER A 133 -11.26 -35.44 19.11
C SER A 133 -11.25 -36.93 18.76
N THR A 134 -10.89 -37.26 17.52
CA THR A 134 -10.75 -38.65 17.05
C THR A 134 -9.71 -39.40 17.89
N ARG A 135 -8.53 -38.80 18.11
CA ARG A 135 -7.46 -39.42 18.92
C ARG A 135 -7.89 -39.62 20.38
N GLN A 136 -8.56 -38.62 20.96
CA GLN A 136 -9.09 -38.73 22.33
C GLN A 136 -10.08 -39.88 22.46
N SER A 137 -11.03 -39.97 21.53
CA SER A 137 -12.02 -41.05 21.45
C SER A 137 -11.36 -42.44 21.34
N ASP A 138 -10.34 -42.57 20.49
CA ASP A 138 -9.57 -43.81 20.33
C ASP A 138 -8.79 -44.20 21.61
N HIS A 139 -8.11 -43.24 22.22
CA HIS A 139 -7.35 -43.47 23.45
C HIS A 139 -8.26 -43.84 24.62
N LEU A 140 -9.38 -43.14 24.76
CA LEU A 140 -10.39 -43.42 25.79
C LEU A 140 -10.96 -44.83 25.59
N SER A 141 -11.34 -45.19 24.37
CA SER A 141 -11.86 -46.53 24.06
C SER A 141 -10.86 -47.63 24.42
N LYS A 142 -9.57 -47.44 24.12
CA LYS A 142 -8.51 -48.39 24.48
C LYS A 142 -8.29 -48.47 25.99
N LEU A 143 -8.30 -47.33 26.69
CA LEU A 143 -8.10 -47.27 28.13
C LEU A 143 -9.25 -47.97 28.88
N VAL A 144 -10.49 -47.65 28.53
CA VAL A 144 -11.67 -48.26 29.14
C VAL A 144 -11.71 -49.76 28.84
N GLY A 145 -11.52 -50.14 27.56
CA GLY A 145 -11.59 -51.54 27.14
C GLY A 145 -10.47 -52.41 27.71
N ASN A 146 -9.21 -51.94 27.68
CA ASN A 146 -8.05 -52.79 27.96
C ASN A 146 -7.51 -52.66 29.38
N LYS A 147 -7.91 -51.63 30.14
CA LYS A 147 -7.45 -51.46 31.52
C LYS A 147 -8.59 -51.45 32.51
N VAL A 148 -9.59 -50.59 32.29
CA VAL A 148 -10.68 -50.40 33.25
C VAL A 148 -11.56 -51.64 33.33
N LEU A 149 -12.09 -52.12 32.20
CA LEU A 149 -13.00 -53.27 32.17
C LEU A 149 -12.30 -54.60 32.45
N LEU A 150 -10.97 -54.69 32.27
CA LEU A 150 -10.18 -55.87 32.62
C LEU A 150 -9.74 -55.90 34.10
N GLY A 151 -10.11 -54.90 34.90
CA GLY A 151 -9.79 -54.84 36.32
C GLY A 151 -8.33 -54.47 36.63
N ASP A 152 -7.59 -53.97 35.64
CA ASP A 152 -6.21 -53.47 35.77
C ASP A 152 -6.16 -51.97 36.12
N ALA A 153 -7.27 -51.44 36.64
CA ALA A 153 -7.45 -50.05 37.06
C ALA A 153 -7.68 -49.95 38.56
N THR A 154 -7.34 -48.82 39.17
CA THR A 154 -7.66 -48.58 40.58
C THR A 154 -9.17 -48.50 40.79
N PRO A 155 -9.70 -48.85 41.97
CA PRO A 155 -11.13 -48.80 42.26
C PRO A 155 -11.75 -47.43 41.97
N GLU A 156 -11.04 -46.34 42.29
CA GLU A 156 -11.48 -44.96 42.06
C GLU A 156 -11.60 -44.65 40.56
N LEU A 157 -10.69 -45.17 39.74
CA LEU A 157 -10.73 -44.96 38.28
C LEU A 157 -11.83 -45.81 37.63
N PHE A 158 -12.06 -47.02 38.15
CA PHE A 158 -13.14 -47.89 37.70
C PHE A 158 -14.51 -47.25 37.95
N GLU A 159 -14.74 -46.74 39.16
CA GLU A 159 -16.01 -46.07 39.51
C GLU A 159 -16.34 -44.90 38.57
N VAL A 160 -15.32 -44.12 38.19
CA VAL A 160 -15.49 -42.94 37.32
C VAL A 160 -15.63 -43.31 35.83
N MET A 161 -14.96 -44.37 35.36
CA MET A 161 -14.83 -44.67 33.93
C MET A 161 -15.52 -45.97 33.47
N MET A 162 -16.22 -46.69 34.36
CA MET A 162 -16.87 -47.95 34.01
C MET A 162 -17.96 -47.79 32.93
N ASP A 163 -18.62 -46.63 32.89
CA ASP A 163 -19.59 -46.33 31.85
C ASP A 163 -18.91 -45.73 30.61
N ARG A 164 -18.58 -46.63 29.67
CA ARG A 164 -17.98 -46.26 28.40
C ARG A 164 -18.83 -45.28 27.59
N GLU A 165 -20.16 -45.45 27.59
CA GLU A 165 -21.05 -44.63 26.75
C GLU A 165 -21.05 -43.19 27.26
N THR A 166 -21.17 -43.01 28.57
CA THR A 166 -21.07 -41.69 29.21
C THR A 166 -19.71 -41.04 28.92
N MET A 167 -18.60 -41.77 29.03
CA MET A 167 -17.27 -41.22 28.75
C MET A 167 -17.10 -40.79 27.29
N MET A 168 -17.60 -41.58 26.34
CA MET A 168 -17.55 -41.25 24.91
C MET A 168 -18.41 -40.02 24.59
N ASN A 169 -19.60 -39.92 25.20
CA ASN A 169 -20.47 -38.75 25.08
C ASN A 169 -19.81 -37.48 25.62
N LEU A 170 -19.05 -37.57 26.72
CA LEU A 170 -18.30 -36.42 27.26
C LEU A 170 -17.20 -35.95 26.31
N VAL A 171 -16.47 -36.87 25.66
CA VAL A 171 -15.46 -36.51 24.65
C VAL A 171 -16.11 -35.85 23.43
N ALA A 172 -17.24 -36.38 22.96
CA ALA A 172 -18.00 -35.78 21.86
C ALA A 172 -18.47 -34.36 22.22
N GLN A 173 -19.03 -34.19 23.43
CA GLN A 173 -19.47 -32.87 23.91
C GLN A 173 -18.30 -31.89 24.07
N SER A 174 -17.13 -32.35 24.49
CA SER A 174 -15.92 -31.52 24.55
C SER A 174 -15.52 -31.00 23.17
N SER A 175 -15.55 -31.89 22.16
CA SER A 175 -15.26 -31.53 20.77
C SER A 175 -16.24 -30.49 20.22
N ASP A 176 -17.54 -30.68 20.48
CA ASP A 176 -18.59 -29.73 20.06
C ASP A 176 -18.37 -28.35 20.70
N ASN A 177 -17.98 -28.31 21.97
CA ASN A 177 -17.69 -27.06 22.67
C ASN A 177 -16.46 -26.35 22.08
N HIS A 178 -15.41 -27.09 21.71
CA HIS A 178 -14.23 -26.52 21.07
C HIS A 178 -14.56 -25.96 19.68
N LEU A 179 -15.32 -26.69 18.85
CA LEU A 179 -15.73 -26.21 17.53
C LEU A 179 -16.58 -24.94 17.64
N ARG A 180 -17.57 -24.91 18.55
CA ARG A 180 -18.35 -23.69 18.83
C ARG A 180 -17.49 -22.51 19.26
N PHE A 181 -16.46 -22.76 20.05
CA PHE A 181 -15.52 -21.71 20.44
C PHE A 181 -14.73 -21.18 19.23
N ILE A 182 -14.23 -22.07 18.37
CA ILE A 182 -13.53 -21.70 17.14
C ILE A 182 -14.43 -20.85 16.24
N ASP A 183 -15.68 -21.29 16.00
CA ASP A 183 -16.66 -20.59 15.18
C ASP A 183 -16.99 -19.20 15.74
N ALA A 184 -17.27 -19.10 17.04
CA ALA A 184 -17.57 -17.82 17.69
C ALA A 184 -16.40 -16.83 17.61
N ARG A 185 -15.15 -17.33 17.60
CA ARG A 185 -13.95 -16.49 17.43
C ARG A 185 -13.76 -16.05 15.99
N GLU A 186 -14.08 -16.91 15.02
CA GLU A 186 -14.11 -16.54 13.60
C GLU A 186 -15.13 -15.44 13.36
N ASP A 187 -16.38 -15.63 13.80
CA ASP A 187 -17.45 -14.65 13.63
C ASP A 187 -17.11 -13.29 14.27
N LEU A 188 -16.51 -13.32 15.46
CA LEU A 188 -16.07 -12.11 16.15
C LEU A 188 -14.97 -11.38 15.38
N LEU A 189 -13.99 -12.11 14.82
CA LEU A 189 -12.95 -11.54 13.98
C LEU A 189 -13.54 -10.95 12.71
N MET A 190 -14.39 -11.71 12.01
CA MET A 190 -15.06 -11.28 10.78
C MET A 190 -15.88 -10.00 11.01
N THR A 191 -16.68 -9.97 12.08
CA THR A 191 -17.50 -8.80 12.44
C THR A 191 -16.63 -7.59 12.75
N ARG A 192 -15.57 -7.77 13.55
CA ARG A 192 -14.66 -6.67 13.92
C ARG A 192 -13.87 -6.13 12.73
N ALA A 193 -13.39 -7.01 11.86
CA ALA A 193 -12.64 -6.63 10.68
C ALA A 193 -13.54 -5.93 9.66
N ASN A 194 -14.79 -6.37 9.47
CA ASN A 194 -15.77 -5.68 8.63
C ASN A 194 -16.16 -4.31 9.22
N ASN A 195 -16.43 -4.21 10.52
CA ASN A 195 -16.71 -2.92 11.16
C ASN A 195 -15.50 -1.99 11.09
N TRP A 196 -14.28 -2.54 11.23
CA TRP A 196 -13.06 -1.76 11.08
C TRP A 196 -12.88 -1.29 9.65
N ARG A 197 -13.12 -2.15 8.65
CA ARG A 197 -13.18 -1.75 7.23
C ARG A 197 -14.16 -0.61 7.05
N ASP A 198 -15.39 -0.74 7.53
CA ASP A 198 -16.41 0.27 7.29
C ASP A 198 -16.02 1.62 7.94
N HIS A 199 -15.51 1.61 9.17
CA HIS A 199 -15.04 2.83 9.84
C HIS A 199 -13.76 3.44 9.22
N LEU A 200 -12.81 2.60 8.84
CA LEU A 200 -11.52 3.03 8.28
C LEU A 200 -11.67 3.46 6.82
N VAL A 201 -12.47 2.75 6.02
CA VAL A 201 -12.71 3.06 4.60
C VAL A 201 -13.50 4.35 4.49
N THR A 202 -14.57 4.59 5.25
CA THR A 202 -15.33 5.84 5.08
C THR A 202 -14.52 7.08 5.46
N GLY A 203 -13.67 7.02 6.50
CA GLY A 203 -12.88 8.18 6.93
C GLY A 203 -11.54 8.34 6.20
N THR A 204 -10.81 7.25 5.99
CA THR A 204 -9.47 7.30 5.39
C THR A 204 -9.53 7.36 3.87
N ASN A 205 -10.50 6.71 3.22
CA ASN A 205 -10.62 6.75 1.77
C ASN A 205 -10.97 8.15 1.27
N ASP A 206 -11.86 8.88 1.95
CA ASP A 206 -12.20 10.25 1.56
C ASP A 206 -11.01 11.20 1.71
N ASN A 207 -10.23 11.04 2.78
CA ASN A 207 -9.00 11.79 2.98
C ASN A 207 -7.91 11.42 1.96
N GLU A 208 -7.79 10.13 1.61
CA GLU A 208 -6.81 9.66 0.64
C GLU A 208 -7.20 10.07 -0.79
N ILE A 209 -8.47 9.99 -1.17
CA ILE A 209 -8.98 10.52 -2.44
C ILE A 209 -8.67 12.01 -2.55
N LYS A 210 -8.91 12.77 -1.47
CA LYS A 210 -8.59 14.20 -1.45
C LYS A 210 -7.09 14.44 -1.60
N ARG A 211 -6.26 13.76 -0.81
CA ARG A 211 -4.79 13.86 -0.85
C ARG A 211 -4.23 13.50 -2.22
N ASN A 212 -4.73 12.43 -2.83
CA ASN A 212 -4.38 12.00 -4.17
C ASN A 212 -4.72 13.06 -5.22
N ARG A 213 -5.94 13.61 -5.18
CA ARG A 213 -6.35 14.70 -6.08
C ARG A 213 -5.51 15.95 -5.90
N ASP A 214 -5.28 16.38 -4.66
CA ASP A 214 -4.44 17.54 -4.36
C ASP A 214 -3.01 17.33 -4.89
N ARG A 215 -2.47 16.13 -4.76
CA ARG A 215 -1.14 15.79 -5.27
C ARG A 215 -1.06 15.76 -6.79
N ILE A 216 -2.08 15.22 -7.46
CA ILE A 216 -2.19 15.24 -8.94
C ILE A 216 -2.26 16.69 -9.45
N LEU A 217 -3.02 17.55 -8.77
CA LEU A 217 -3.09 18.97 -9.10
C LEU A 217 -1.74 19.65 -8.93
N GLU A 218 -1.01 19.36 -7.84
CA GLU A 218 0.33 19.89 -7.61
C GLU A 218 1.31 19.46 -8.72
N ILE A 219 1.28 18.19 -9.13
CA ILE A 219 2.13 17.67 -10.22
C ILE A 219 1.84 18.42 -11.52
N ASN A 220 0.56 18.57 -11.89
CA ASN A 220 0.18 19.27 -13.12
C ASN A 220 0.59 20.74 -13.06
N TYR A 221 0.32 21.43 -11.94
CA TYR A 221 0.70 22.82 -11.76
C TYR A 221 2.22 23.02 -11.89
N PHE A 222 3.01 22.11 -11.31
CA PHE A 222 4.46 22.15 -11.47
C PHE A 222 4.89 22.04 -12.93
N ILE A 223 4.29 21.11 -13.68
CA ILE A 223 4.62 20.89 -15.11
C ILE A 223 4.22 22.08 -15.96
N ASP A 224 3.03 22.63 -15.74
CA ASP A 224 2.54 23.81 -16.47
C ASP A 224 3.49 24.99 -16.24
N ASN A 225 3.91 25.22 -15.00
CA ASN A 225 4.91 26.25 -14.68
C ASN A 225 6.27 26.00 -15.36
N GLN A 226 6.71 24.73 -15.49
CA GLN A 226 7.95 24.43 -16.23
C GLN A 226 7.82 24.68 -17.74
N ARG A 227 6.65 24.37 -18.31
CA ARG A 227 6.37 24.63 -19.72
C ARG A 227 6.33 26.12 -20.02
N GLU A 228 5.62 26.89 -19.20
CA GLU A 228 5.54 28.35 -19.31
C GLU A 228 6.93 28.98 -19.26
N ALA A 229 7.76 28.62 -18.27
CA ALA A 229 9.12 29.12 -18.16
C ALA A 229 9.98 28.79 -19.41
N TRP A 230 9.78 27.62 -20.02
CA TRP A 230 10.50 27.25 -21.25
C TRP A 230 10.00 28.03 -22.48
N THR A 231 8.68 28.21 -22.59
CA THR A 231 8.07 29.03 -23.64
C THR A 231 8.51 30.49 -23.55
N ASP A 232 8.61 31.05 -22.34
CA ASP A 232 9.11 32.42 -22.11
C ASP A 232 10.55 32.57 -22.61
N MET A 233 11.42 31.58 -22.34
CA MET A 233 12.80 31.57 -22.86
C MET A 233 12.82 31.53 -24.39
N GLN A 234 11.93 30.74 -25.03
CA GLN A 234 11.80 30.71 -26.49
C GLN A 234 11.31 32.05 -27.06
N MET A 235 10.29 32.66 -26.44
CA MET A 235 9.70 33.92 -26.89
C MET A 235 10.67 35.09 -26.79
N SER A 236 11.60 35.07 -25.82
CA SER A 236 12.65 36.09 -25.70
C SER A 236 13.52 36.24 -26.96
N MET A 237 13.66 35.18 -27.77
CA MET A 237 14.36 35.24 -29.06
C MET A 237 13.52 35.89 -30.16
N THR A 238 12.19 35.75 -30.11
CA THR A 238 11.28 36.34 -31.10
C THR A 238 10.96 37.81 -30.81
N GLU A 239 10.91 38.22 -29.54
CA GLU A 239 10.71 39.64 -29.17
C GLU A 239 11.96 40.51 -29.41
N ALA A 240 13.15 39.90 -29.43
CA ALA A 240 14.39 40.58 -29.83
C ALA A 240 14.41 40.94 -31.34
N VAL A 241 13.51 40.35 -32.13
CA VAL A 241 13.25 40.75 -33.51
C VAL A 241 12.15 41.81 -33.49
N ASP A 242 12.51 43.05 -33.15
CA ASP A 242 11.60 44.18 -33.36
C ASP A 242 11.26 44.25 -34.87
N PRO A 243 9.99 44.05 -35.26
CA PRO A 243 9.57 44.11 -36.67
C PRO A 243 9.88 45.48 -37.29
N GLU A 244 9.96 46.53 -36.47
CA GLU A 244 10.29 47.89 -36.90
C GLU A 244 11.80 48.03 -37.19
N ALA A 245 12.66 47.38 -36.40
CA ALA A 245 14.10 47.32 -36.64
C ALA A 245 14.49 46.42 -37.83
N ALA A 246 13.75 45.33 -38.06
CA ALA A 246 13.92 44.48 -39.24
C ALA A 246 13.46 45.18 -40.53
N ALA A 247 12.39 45.99 -40.47
CA ALA A 247 11.93 46.81 -41.59
C ALA A 247 12.88 47.98 -41.90
N LEU A 248 13.52 48.57 -40.89
CA LEU A 248 14.52 49.64 -41.06
C LEU A 248 15.87 49.17 -41.63
N LEU A 249 16.18 47.87 -41.53
CA LEU A 249 17.41 47.26 -42.06
C LEU A 249 17.19 46.56 -43.42
N GLY A 250 15.95 46.49 -43.91
CA GLY A 250 15.60 45.81 -45.17
C GLY A 250 15.88 46.60 -46.45
N ASP A 251 16.38 47.84 -46.35
CA ASP A 251 16.60 48.72 -47.51
C ASP A 251 18.05 49.13 -47.76
N ASP A 252 19.05 48.63 -47.02
CA ASP A 252 20.46 48.91 -47.33
C ASP A 252 21.36 47.65 -47.19
N TYR A 253 21.71 47.11 -48.37
CA TYR A 253 22.72 46.10 -48.75
C TYR A 253 22.39 44.61 -48.68
#